data_AF-A0A379X1N4-F1
#
_entry.id   AF-A0A379X1N4-F1
#
_cell.length_a   1.000
_cell.length_b   1.000
_cell.length_c   1.000
_cell.angle_alpha   90.00
_cell.angle_beta   90.00
_cell.angle_gamma   90.00
#
_symmetry.space_group_name_H-M   'P 1'
#
loop_
_entity.id
_entity.type
_entity.pdbx_description
1 polymer ?
#
loop_
_entity_poly.entity_id
_entity_poly.type
_entity_poly.pdbx_seq_one_letter_code
_entity_poly.pdbx_strand_id
1 'polypeptide(L)'
;MNQEGNENWSKIRDEMGLSMEEGCGIYRTPELMQKTIDKLAELQERFKRVRISDTSSVFNTDLLYTIELGHGLNVAECMAHSALARKESPRRASASG
;
A
#
# COMPACT_ATOMS: atom_id res chain seq x y z
N MET A 1 -16.23 -25.24 -7.61
CA MET A 1 -15.58 -23.91 -7.72
C MET A 1 -14.40 -23.91 -6.76
N ASN A 2 -13.23 -24.38 -7.22
CA ASN A 2 -12.01 -24.41 -6.41
C ASN A 2 -11.40 -23.00 -6.42
N GLN A 3 -11.56 -22.30 -5.31
CA GLN A 3 -10.86 -21.03 -5.08
C GLN A 3 -9.54 -21.38 -4.37
N GLU A 4 -8.46 -21.48 -5.13
CA GLU A 4 -7.11 -21.82 -4.63
C GLU A 4 -6.35 -20.60 -4.04
N GLY A 5 -7.02 -19.46 -3.85
CA GLY A 5 -6.41 -18.28 -3.24
C GLY A 5 -6.51 -18.32 -1.72
N ASN A 6 -5.43 -18.66 -1.03
CA ASN A 6 -5.29 -18.48 0.43
C ASN A 6 -4.78 -17.06 0.76
N GLU A 7 -5.27 -16.05 0.04
CA GLU A 7 -4.86 -14.67 0.25
C GLU A 7 -5.57 -14.09 1.46
N ASN A 8 -4.77 -13.66 2.42
CA ASN A 8 -5.23 -13.19 3.71
C ASN A 8 -5.03 -11.67 3.79
N TRP A 9 -6.08 -10.95 4.18
CA TRP A 9 -6.05 -9.49 4.33
C TRP A 9 -4.90 -9.03 5.23
N SER A 10 -4.54 -9.79 6.26
CA SER A 10 -3.43 -9.46 7.17
C SER A 10 -2.08 -9.40 6.45
N LYS A 11 -1.80 -10.35 5.55
CA LYS A 11 -0.54 -10.35 4.77
C LYS A 11 -0.45 -9.16 3.83
N ILE A 12 -1.56 -8.81 3.16
CA ILE A 12 -1.61 -7.63 2.29
C ILE A 12 -1.38 -6.35 3.09
N ARG A 13 -1.94 -6.25 4.30
CA ARG A 13 -1.72 -5.13 5.21
C ARG A 13 -0.24 -5.01 5.62
N ASP A 14 0.40 -6.12 5.97
CA ASP A 14 1.81 -6.13 6.37
C ASP A 14 2.72 -5.76 5.19
N GLU A 15 2.47 -6.32 4.00
CA GLU A 15 3.20 -5.97 2.77
C GLU A 15 3.02 -4.49 2.39
N MET A 16 1.81 -3.94 2.55
CA MET A 16 1.54 -2.52 2.34
C MET A 16 2.36 -1.66 3.31
N GLY A 17 2.40 -2.02 4.59
CA GLY A 17 3.17 -1.31 5.61
C GLY A 17 4.66 -1.27 5.29
N LEU A 18 5.24 -2.43 4.96
CA LEU A 18 6.65 -2.56 4.56
C LEU A 18 6.98 -1.73 3.32
N SER A 19 6.13 -1.81 2.29
CA SER A 19 6.34 -1.07 1.03
C SER A 19 6.28 0.45 1.22
N MET A 20 5.40 0.91 2.11
CA MET A 20 5.29 2.32 2.48
C MET A 20 6.49 2.79 3.30
N GLU A 21 7.01 1.96 4.22
CA GLU A 21 8.23 2.27 4.98
C GLU A 21 9.45 2.38 4.05
N GLU A 22 9.60 1.45 3.09
CA GLU A 22 10.68 1.47 2.10
C GLU A 22 10.63 2.72 1.19
N GLY A 23 9.43 3.07 0.67
CA GLY A 23 9.27 4.17 -0.29
C GLY A 23 9.12 5.57 0.30
N CYS A 24 8.52 5.67 1.50
CA CYS A 24 8.27 6.94 2.19
C CYS A 24 9.23 7.20 3.36
N GLY A 25 10.25 6.36 3.55
CA GLY A 25 11.30 6.54 4.56
C GLY A 25 12.15 7.81 4.38
N ILE A 26 13.23 7.91 5.16
CA ILE A 26 14.12 9.09 5.18
C ILE A 26 14.78 9.32 3.81
N TYR A 27 15.10 8.24 3.09
CA TYR A 27 15.71 8.26 1.77
C TYR A 27 14.66 7.97 0.70
N ARG A 28 14.15 9.02 0.04
CA ARG A 28 13.16 8.89 -1.03
C ARG A 28 13.85 9.09 -2.38
N THR A 29 14.06 8.01 -3.11
CA THR A 29 14.53 8.08 -4.50
C THR A 29 13.36 7.85 -5.46
N PRO A 30 13.38 8.42 -6.67
CA PRO A 30 12.35 8.18 -7.67
C PRO A 30 12.13 6.69 -7.96
N GLU A 31 13.20 5.89 -7.95
CA GLU A 31 13.15 4.45 -8.21
C GLU A 31 12.42 3.70 -7.08
N LEU A 32 12.72 4.03 -5.82
CA LEU A 32 12.04 3.44 -4.67
C LEU A 32 10.56 3.84 -4.63
N MET A 33 10.25 5.10 -4.90
CA MET A 33 8.86 5.57 -4.94
C MET A 33 8.06 4.88 -6.06
N GLN A 34 8.63 4.72 -7.24
CA GLN A 34 7.98 3.98 -8.33
C GLN A 34 7.76 2.52 -7.94
N LYS A 35 8.77 1.86 -7.34
CA LYS A 35 8.63 0.48 -6.83
C LYS A 35 7.51 0.36 -5.80
N THR A 36 7.36 1.33 -4.91
CA THR A 36 6.25 1.34 -3.93
C THR A 36 4.90 1.50 -4.61
N ILE A 37 4.76 2.39 -5.60
CA ILE A 37 3.52 2.55 -6.38
C ILE A 37 3.15 1.24 -7.09
N ASP A 38 4.11 0.63 -7.79
CA ASP A 38 3.89 -0.63 -8.51
C ASP A 38 3.48 -1.75 -7.54
N LYS A 39 4.08 -1.80 -6.35
CA LYS A 39 3.74 -2.76 -5.32
C LYS A 39 2.34 -2.52 -4.73
N LEU A 40 1.95 -1.27 -4.52
CA LEU A 40 0.60 -0.92 -4.06
C LEU A 40 -0.47 -1.32 -5.09
N ALA A 41 -0.20 -1.11 -6.38
CA ALA A 41 -1.09 -1.57 -7.46
C ALA A 41 -1.23 -3.10 -7.50
N GLU A 42 -0.13 -3.84 -7.33
CA GLU A 42 -0.15 -5.31 -7.19
C GLU A 42 -1.01 -5.75 -5.99
N LEU A 43 -0.83 -5.09 -4.84
CA LEU A 43 -1.57 -5.39 -3.62
C LEU A 43 -3.07 -5.09 -3.76
N GLN A 44 -3.47 -4.05 -4.49
CA GLN A 44 -4.87 -3.79 -4.82
C GLN A 44 -5.49 -4.90 -5.68
N GLU A 45 -4.76 -5.41 -6.68
CA GLU A 45 -5.24 -6.53 -7.49
C GLU A 45 -5.33 -7.84 -6.67
N ARG A 46 -4.40 -8.05 -5.73
CA ARG A 46 -4.46 -9.18 -4.79
C ARG A 46 -5.61 -9.03 -3.80
N PHE A 47 -5.89 -7.81 -3.35
CA PHE A 47 -6.99 -7.51 -2.44
C PHE A 47 -8.35 -7.91 -3.04
N LYS A 48 -8.56 -7.74 -4.36
CA LYS A 48 -9.76 -8.22 -5.07
C LYS A 48 -9.96 -9.74 -5.01
N ARG A 49 -8.90 -10.51 -4.70
CA ARG A 49 -8.91 -11.97 -4.55
C ARG A 49 -9.01 -12.43 -3.09
N VAL A 50 -9.03 -11.50 -2.13
CA VAL A 50 -9.22 -11.84 -0.70
C VAL A 50 -10.60 -12.44 -0.51
N ARG A 51 -10.64 -13.61 0.11
CA ARG A 51 -11.88 -14.27 0.47
C ARG A 51 -12.14 -14.07 1.95
N ILE A 52 -13.30 -13.50 2.28
CA ILE A 52 -13.77 -13.44 3.66
C ILE A 52 -14.36 -14.81 3.99
N SER A 53 -13.62 -15.59 4.78
CA SER A 53 -14.02 -16.94 5.20
C SER A 53 -15.06 -16.94 6.31
N ASP A 54 -15.13 -15.88 7.10
CA ASP A 54 -16.14 -15.73 8.15
C ASP A 54 -17.38 -15.02 7.58
N THR A 55 -18.51 -15.72 7.50
CA THR A 55 -19.80 -15.16 7.08
C THR A 55 -20.78 -14.99 8.24
N SER A 56 -20.28 -15.08 9.48
CA SER A 56 -21.12 -14.86 10.66
C SER A 56 -21.64 -13.41 10.66
N SER A 57 -22.94 -13.24 10.88
CA SER A 57 -23.65 -11.95 10.80
C SER A 57 -23.48 -11.08 12.05
N VAL A 58 -22.86 -11.62 13.10
CA VAL A 58 -22.72 -10.97 14.41
C VAL A 58 -21.22 -10.80 14.69
N PHE A 59 -20.73 -9.55 14.66
CA PHE A 59 -19.32 -9.17 14.85
C PHE A 59 -18.33 -9.77 13.84
N ASN A 60 -18.57 -9.53 12.55
CA ASN A 60 -17.62 -9.90 11.49
C ASN A 60 -16.44 -8.92 11.43
N THR A 61 -15.50 -9.08 12.35
CA THR A 61 -14.30 -8.22 12.43
C THR A 61 -13.43 -8.38 11.18
N ASP A 62 -13.42 -9.57 10.56
CA ASP A 62 -12.70 -9.82 9.31
C ASP A 62 -13.24 -8.98 8.15
N LEU A 63 -14.57 -8.85 8.03
CA LEU A 63 -15.20 -7.96 7.05
C LEU A 63 -14.82 -6.50 7.30
N LEU A 64 -14.87 -6.05 8.56
CA LEU A 64 -14.49 -4.68 8.92
C LEU A 64 -13.03 -4.38 8.54
N TYR A 65 -12.09 -5.25 8.94
CA TYR A 65 -10.67 -5.07 8.61
C TYR A 65 -10.39 -5.15 7.11
N THR A 66 -11.14 -5.98 6.38
CA THR A 66 -11.04 -6.05 4.92
C THR A 66 -11.45 -4.72 4.30
N ILE A 67 -12.56 -4.11 4.73
CA ILE A 67 -13.01 -2.80 4.23
C ILE A 67 -12.00 -1.70 4.58
N GLU A 68 -11.49 -1.68 5.82
CA GLU A 68 -10.46 -0.72 6.24
C GLU A 68 -9.19 -0.84 5.40
N LEU A 69 -8.75 -2.06 5.09
CA LEU A 69 -7.59 -2.32 4.24
C LEU A 69 -7.80 -1.78 2.82
N GLY A 70 -8.99 -1.96 2.24
CA GLY A 70 -9.32 -1.40 0.92
C GLY A 70 -9.19 0.13 0.89
N HIS A 71 -9.68 0.82 1.92
CA HIS A 71 -9.48 2.27 2.03
C HIS A 71 -8.00 2.63 2.28
N GLY A 72 -7.29 1.86 3.11
CA GLY A 72 -5.87 2.06 3.39
C GLY A 72 -5.00 1.99 2.14
N LEU A 73 -5.25 1.02 1.25
CA LEU A 73 -4.53 0.89 -0.02
C LEU A 73 -4.72 2.11 -0.93
N ASN A 74 -5.95 2.65 -1.03
CA ASN A 74 -6.22 3.86 -1.82
C ASN A 74 -5.51 5.10 -1.26
N VAL A 75 -5.49 5.25 0.07
CA VAL A 75 -4.78 6.36 0.73
C VAL A 75 -3.28 6.24 0.53
N ALA A 76 -2.72 5.04 0.71
CA ALA A 76 -1.30 4.77 0.51
C ALA A 76 -0.86 5.08 -0.93
N GLU A 77 -1.65 4.67 -1.93
CA GLU A 77 -1.41 4.98 -3.33
C GLU A 77 -1.41 6.49 -3.59
N CYS A 78 -2.44 7.21 -3.11
CA CYS A 78 -2.49 8.67 -3.23
C CYS A 78 -1.26 9.35 -2.61
N MET A 79 -0.82 8.89 -1.44
CA MET A 79 0.36 9.40 -0.76
C MET A 79 1.64 9.15 -1.57
N ALA A 80 1.81 7.93 -2.10
CA ALA A 80 2.98 7.55 -2.90
C ALA A 80 3.05 8.36 -4.21
N HIS A 81 1.92 8.51 -4.91
CA HIS A 81 1.82 9.37 -6.09
C HIS A 81 2.11 10.84 -5.78
N SER A 82 1.60 11.35 -4.66
CA SER A 82 1.86 12.73 -4.22
C SER A 82 3.35 12.94 -3.89
N ALA A 83 3.98 11.97 -3.23
CA ALA A 83 5.41 12.00 -2.91
C ALA A 83 6.28 11.98 -4.18
N LEU A 84 5.92 11.15 -5.18
CA LEU A 84 6.62 11.10 -6.47
C LEU A 84 6.41 12.38 -7.29
N ALA A 85 5.18 12.91 -7.30
CA ALA A 85 4.85 14.17 -7.99
C ALA A 85 5.57 15.37 -7.39
N ARG A 86 5.92 15.31 -6.10
CA ARG A 86 6.71 16.33 -5.40
C ARG A 86 8.19 16.23 -5.79
N LYS A 87 8.50 16.49 -7.06
CA LYS A 87 9.85 16.80 -7.57
C LYS A 87 10.27 18.25 -7.25
N GLU A 88 9.94 18.77 -6.06
CA GLU A 88 10.69 19.95 -5.61
C GLU A 88 12.10 19.49 -5.30
N SER A 89 13.03 19.88 -6.17
CA SER A 89 14.47 19.84 -5.93
C SER A 89 14.72 20.13 -4.45
N PRO A 90 15.60 19.38 -3.76
CA PRO A 90 16.26 19.97 -2.61
C PRO A 90 16.83 21.28 -3.14
N ARG A 91 16.25 22.41 -2.73
CA ARG A 91 16.76 23.73 -3.07
C ARG A 91 18.15 23.76 -2.43
N ARG A 92 19.13 23.34 -3.21
CA ARG A 92 20.49 23.86 -3.32
C ARG A 92 20.90 24.65 -2.07
N ALA A 93 21.17 23.94 -0.99
CA ALA A 93 22.14 24.38 0.01
C ALA A 93 23.54 24.12 -0.58
N SER A 94 23.87 24.82 -1.65
CA SER A 94 25.24 24.94 -2.15
C SER A 94 25.48 26.41 -2.48
N ALA A 95 25.47 27.22 -1.44
CA ALA A 95 26.17 28.50 -1.45
C ALA A 95 27.67 28.18 -1.25
N SER A 96 28.35 27.93 -2.36
CA SER A 96 29.81 27.84 -2.44
C SER A 96 30.20 28.26 -3.85
N GLY A 97 30.73 29.48 -3.96
CA GLY A 97 31.12 30.13 -5.21
C GLY A 97 31.11 31.64 -5.02
#